data_AF-A0A0U5FDZ0-F1
#
_entry.id   AF-A0A0U5FDZ0-F1
#
_cell.length_a   1.000
_cell.length_b   1.000
_cell.length_c   1.000
_cell.angle_alpha   90.00
_cell.angle_beta   90.00
_cell.angle_gamma   90.00
#
_symmetry.space_group_name_H-M   'P 1'
#
loop_
_entity.id
_entity.type
_entity.pdbx_description
1 polymer ?
#
loop_
_entity_poly.entity_id
_entity_poly.type
_entity_poly.pdbx_seq_one_letter_code
_entity_poly.pdbx_strand_id
1 'polypeptide(L)'
;MAIPKRLSKAMDSLTVNHEWGGVNEMPEEILAPDDWRLQEIMKFRKGLKLREPRRIKEAEWRIKQYFYKHNINNPFAQAYILRKIGTKQSTILKITGLSKPEYYRHVGVLFRNTGYYGQLRITDVEAVLRQEKISDILKDANSKIKG
;
A
#
# COMPACT_ATOMS: atom_id res chain seq x y z
N MET A 1 14.20 -1.42 -6.39
CA MET A 1 15.17 -0.53 -5.73
C MET A 1 16.37 -1.38 -5.38
N ALA A 2 17.56 -1.03 -5.87
CA ALA A 2 18.77 -1.78 -5.53
C ALA A 2 19.16 -1.51 -4.06
N ILE A 3 19.57 -2.57 -3.36
CA ILE A 3 20.12 -2.46 -2.01
C ILE A 3 21.49 -1.78 -2.11
N PRO A 4 21.77 -0.70 -1.35
CA PRO A 4 23.08 -0.06 -1.37
C PRO A 4 24.19 -1.06 -0.99
N LYS A 5 25.33 -1.04 -1.70
CA LYS A 5 26.44 -1.97 -1.46
C LYS A 5 26.90 -2.01 0.00
N ARG A 6 26.93 -0.85 0.68
CA ARG A 6 27.30 -0.77 2.10
C ARG A 6 26.26 -1.39 3.03
N LEU A 7 24.97 -1.26 2.70
CA LEU A 7 23.92 -1.93 3.45
C LEU A 7 24.02 -3.45 3.28
N SER A 8 24.27 -3.94 2.07
CA SER A 8 24.50 -5.37 1.83
C SER A 8 25.64 -5.88 2.73
N LYS A 9 26.80 -5.19 2.72
CA LYS A 9 27.94 -5.55 3.56
C LYS A 9 27.62 -5.52 5.06
N ALA A 10 26.83 -4.55 5.51
CA ALA A 10 26.39 -4.50 6.90
C ALA A 10 25.53 -5.72 7.27
N MET A 11 24.56 -6.07 6.41
CA MET A 11 23.69 -7.23 6.59
C MET A 11 24.47 -8.56 6.55
N ASP A 12 25.41 -8.69 5.61
CA ASP A 12 26.27 -9.86 5.48
C ASP A 12 27.14 -10.02 6.74
N SER A 13 27.73 -8.93 7.24
CA SER A 13 28.52 -8.94 8.48
C SER A 13 27.69 -9.38 9.69
N LEU A 14 26.50 -8.83 9.88
CA LEU A 14 25.62 -9.23 11.00
C LEU A 14 25.22 -10.70 10.91
N THR A 15 25.04 -11.21 9.68
CA THR A 15 24.68 -12.61 9.44
C THR A 15 25.83 -13.56 9.78
N VAL A 16 27.04 -13.26 9.29
CA VAL A 16 28.24 -14.09 9.51
C VAL A 16 28.62 -14.14 10.98
N ASN A 17 28.43 -13.05 11.71
CA ASN A 17 28.82 -12.94 13.11
C ASN A 17 27.69 -13.28 14.10
N HIS A 18 26.50 -13.62 13.61
CA HIS A 18 25.30 -13.87 14.43
C HIS A 18 24.90 -12.68 15.34
N GLU A 19 25.14 -11.45 14.89
CA GLU A 19 24.89 -10.21 15.65
C GLU A 19 23.56 -9.55 15.28
N TRP A 20 22.65 -10.27 14.62
CA TRP A 20 21.28 -9.80 14.37
C TRP A 20 20.46 -9.67 15.65
N GLY A 21 20.82 -10.44 16.68
CA GLY A 21 20.04 -10.60 17.90
C GLY A 21 19.12 -11.80 17.93
N GLY A 22 18.42 -11.91 19.05
CA GLY A 22 17.31 -12.83 19.21
C GLY A 22 16.08 -12.43 18.38
N VAL A 23 15.10 -13.32 18.32
CA VAL A 23 13.87 -13.16 17.51
C VAL A 23 13.07 -11.89 17.86
N ASN A 24 13.21 -11.39 19.08
CA ASN A 24 12.49 -10.23 19.58
C ASN A 24 13.39 -8.99 19.78
N GLU A 25 14.66 -9.08 19.39
CA GLU A 25 15.61 -8.00 19.58
C GLU A 25 15.87 -7.30 18.24
N MET A 26 16.01 -5.98 18.30
CA MET A 26 16.32 -5.15 17.15
C MET A 26 17.82 -4.85 17.09
N PRO A 27 18.42 -4.68 15.90
CA PRO A 27 19.83 -4.28 15.80
C PRO A 27 20.16 -3.01 16.59
N GLU A 28 19.20 -2.10 16.75
CA GLU A 28 19.31 -0.90 17.59
C GLU A 28 19.51 -1.18 19.09
N GLU A 29 19.09 -2.34 19.58
CA GLU A 29 19.12 -2.72 21.00
C GLU A 29 20.41 -3.45 21.38
N ILE A 30 21.16 -3.90 20.38
CA ILE A 30 22.31 -4.81 20.55
C ILE A 30 23.60 -4.16 20.08
N LEU A 31 23.55 -3.44 18.95
CA LEU A 31 24.72 -2.79 18.38
C LEU A 31 24.98 -1.46 19.09
N ALA A 32 26.25 -1.13 19.27
CA ALA A 32 26.65 0.17 19.80
C ALA A 32 26.13 1.30 18.89
N PRO A 33 25.73 2.46 19.45
CA PRO A 33 25.17 3.56 18.67
C PRO A 33 26.07 4.07 17.52
N ASP A 34 27.39 3.93 17.65
CA ASP A 34 28.41 4.32 16.68
C ASP A 34 28.82 3.18 15.73
N ASP A 35 28.24 1.99 15.87
CA ASP A 35 28.49 0.85 14.99
C ASP A 35 28.11 1.20 13.53
N TRP A 36 29.06 1.07 12.62
CA TRP A 36 28.88 1.45 11.22
C TRP A 36 27.75 0.65 10.54
N ARG A 37 27.47 -0.58 10.97
CA ARG A 37 26.39 -1.43 10.45
C ARG A 37 25.05 -0.88 10.85
N LEU A 38 24.91 -0.51 12.13
CA LEU A 38 23.72 0.15 12.66
C LEU A 38 23.46 1.48 11.94
N GLN A 39 24.51 2.28 11.72
CA GLN A 39 24.41 3.55 11.00
C GLN A 39 23.92 3.37 9.55
N GLU A 40 24.43 2.38 8.80
CA GLU A 40 23.97 2.11 7.43
C GLU A 40 22.51 1.59 7.40
N ILE A 41 22.10 0.75 8.35
CA ILE A 41 20.69 0.31 8.50
C ILE A 41 19.78 1.51 8.80
N MET A 42 20.16 2.37 9.76
CA MET A 42 19.38 3.55 10.14
C MET A 42 19.27 4.54 8.98
N LYS A 43 20.38 4.80 8.29
CA LYS A 43 20.41 5.65 7.09
C LYS A 43 19.48 5.11 6.00
N PHE A 44 19.47 3.80 5.76
CA PHE A 44 18.56 3.20 4.80
C PHE A 44 17.10 3.32 5.23
N ARG A 45 16.76 3.00 6.49
CA ARG A 45 15.41 3.15 7.04
C ARG A 45 14.92 4.60 6.95
N LYS A 46 15.76 5.57 7.31
CA LYS A 46 15.47 7.01 7.14
C LYS A 46 15.23 7.37 5.68
N GLY A 47 16.06 6.85 4.78
CA GLY A 47 15.88 7.02 3.34
C GLY A 47 14.55 6.44 2.82
N LEU A 48 14.13 5.29 3.34
CA LEU A 48 12.83 4.71 3.03
C LEU A 48 11.67 5.58 3.52
N LYS A 49 11.70 6.04 4.78
CA LYS A 49 10.70 6.95 5.35
C LYS A 49 10.57 8.25 4.54
N LEU A 50 11.70 8.84 4.14
CA LEU A 50 11.70 10.06 3.32
C LEU A 50 11.10 9.86 1.92
N ARG A 51 11.24 8.66 1.35
CA ARG A 51 10.68 8.33 0.02
C ARG A 51 9.24 7.85 0.08
N GLU A 52 8.73 7.52 1.26
CA GLU A 52 7.37 6.98 1.43
C GLU A 52 6.28 7.92 0.89
N PRO A 53 6.27 9.24 1.17
CA PRO A 53 5.28 10.15 0.59
C PRO A 53 5.31 10.17 -0.95
N ARG A 54 6.52 10.11 -1.54
CA ARG A 54 6.69 10.05 -2.99
C ARG A 54 6.15 8.74 -3.55
N ARG A 55 6.45 7.60 -2.92
CA ARG A 55 5.92 6.29 -3.33
C ARG A 55 4.40 6.22 -3.25
N ILE A 56 3.81 6.84 -2.22
CA ILE A 56 2.35 6.95 -2.07
C ILE A 56 1.76 7.74 -3.24
N LYS A 57 2.31 8.92 -3.58
CA LYS A 57 1.86 9.72 -4.73
C LYS A 57 2.01 8.98 -6.06
N GLU A 58 3.14 8.29 -6.26
CA GLU A 58 3.36 7.47 -7.45
C GLU A 58 2.34 6.33 -7.54
N ALA A 59 2.01 5.68 -6.42
CA ALA A 59 0.98 4.65 -6.38
C ALA A 59 -0.41 5.21 -6.70
N GLU A 60 -0.80 6.35 -6.11
CA GLU A 60 -2.05 7.06 -6.44
C GLU A 60 -2.16 7.35 -7.93
N TRP A 61 -1.08 7.87 -8.53
CA TRP A 61 -1.03 8.14 -9.96
C TRP A 61 -1.22 6.87 -10.79
N ARG A 62 -0.52 5.77 -10.46
CA ARG A 62 -0.65 4.50 -11.18
C ARG A 62 -2.05 3.90 -11.08
N ILE A 63 -2.68 3.97 -9.91
CA ILE A 63 -4.06 3.49 -9.73
C ILE A 63 -5.03 4.31 -10.58
N LYS A 64 -4.88 5.64 -10.62
CA LYS A 64 -5.69 6.51 -11.49
C LYS A 64 -5.49 6.20 -12.96
N GLN A 65 -4.24 6.02 -13.39
CA GLN A 65 -3.91 5.62 -14.78
C GLN A 65 -4.49 4.25 -15.13
N TYR A 66 -4.48 3.31 -14.17
CA TYR A 66 -5.10 2.01 -14.34
C TYR A 66 -6.60 2.16 -14.63
N PHE A 67 -7.35 2.90 -13.80
CA PHE A 67 -8.79 3.11 -14.05
C PHE A 67 -9.07 3.81 -15.38
N TYR A 68 -8.26 4.81 -15.74
CA TYR A 68 -8.37 5.50 -17.02
C TYR A 68 -8.17 4.54 -18.21
N LYS A 69 -7.12 3.71 -18.18
CA LYS A 69 -6.82 2.71 -19.23
C LYS A 69 -7.96 1.71 -19.43
N HIS A 70 -8.69 1.39 -18.36
CA HIS A 70 -9.81 0.45 -18.38
C HIS A 70 -11.18 1.14 -18.57
N ASN A 71 -11.20 2.44 -18.88
CA ASN A 71 -12.41 3.25 -19.07
C ASN A 71 -13.37 3.26 -17.85
N ILE A 72 -12.81 3.14 -16.65
CA ILE A 72 -13.57 3.15 -15.39
C ILE A 72 -13.53 4.58 -14.83
N ASN A 73 -14.32 5.48 -15.41
CA ASN A 73 -14.29 6.91 -15.06
C ASN A 73 -15.25 7.29 -13.93
N ASN A 74 -16.26 6.46 -13.63
CA ASN A 74 -17.21 6.72 -12.56
C ASN A 74 -16.54 6.60 -11.17
N PRO A 75 -16.47 7.67 -10.36
CA PRO A 75 -15.83 7.65 -9.04
C PRO A 75 -16.44 6.63 -8.07
N PHE A 76 -17.75 6.38 -8.16
CA PHE A 76 -18.43 5.37 -7.33
C PHE A 76 -18.03 3.95 -7.73
N ALA A 77 -17.90 3.67 -9.04
CA ALA A 77 -17.44 2.38 -9.52
C ALA A 77 -15.98 2.12 -9.13
N GLN A 78 -15.11 3.13 -9.25
CA GLN A 78 -13.74 3.06 -8.74
C GLN A 78 -13.72 2.77 -7.23
N ALA A 79 -14.52 3.49 -6.44
CA ALA A 79 -14.60 3.29 -5.00
C ALA A 79 -15.10 1.90 -4.62
N TYR A 80 -16.07 1.35 -5.36
CA TYR A 80 -16.56 0.00 -5.18
C TYR A 80 -15.49 -1.05 -5.42
N ILE A 81 -14.78 -0.97 -6.55
CA ILE A 81 -13.70 -1.89 -6.91
C ILE A 81 -12.62 -1.85 -5.84
N LEU A 82 -12.16 -0.64 -5.47
CA LEU A 82 -11.14 -0.47 -4.44
C LEU A 82 -11.59 -1.03 -3.10
N ARG A 83 -12.86 -0.85 -2.72
CA ARG A 83 -13.40 -1.42 -1.48
C ARG A 83 -13.45 -2.94 -1.53
N LYS A 84 -13.88 -3.51 -2.65
CA LYS A 84 -13.99 -4.96 -2.87
C LYS A 84 -12.64 -5.66 -2.71
N ILE A 85 -11.56 -5.06 -3.22
CA ILE A 85 -10.21 -5.62 -3.11
C ILE A 85 -9.53 -5.33 -1.75
N GLY A 86 -10.23 -4.70 -0.80
CA GLY A 86 -9.67 -4.43 0.53
C GLY A 86 -8.81 -3.17 0.63
N THR A 87 -9.17 -2.10 -0.10
CA THR A 87 -8.59 -0.77 0.11
C THR A 87 -9.29 -0.06 1.26
N LYS A 88 -8.53 0.64 2.12
CA LYS A 88 -9.08 1.43 3.23
C LYS A 88 -9.87 2.64 2.70
N GLN A 89 -10.95 3.00 3.39
CA GLN A 89 -11.79 4.16 3.04
C GLN A 89 -10.96 5.44 2.84
N SER A 90 -10.05 5.77 3.75
CA SER A 90 -9.22 6.98 3.62
C SER A 90 -8.41 7.03 2.33
N THR A 91 -7.96 5.88 1.82
CA THR A 91 -7.25 5.77 0.55
C THR A 91 -8.20 5.86 -0.64
N ILE A 92 -9.38 5.24 -0.54
CA ILE A 92 -10.43 5.32 -1.56
C ILE A 92 -10.84 6.79 -1.79
N LEU A 93 -11.09 7.55 -0.72
CA LEU A 93 -11.47 8.96 -0.83
C LEU A 93 -10.37 9.80 -1.52
N LYS A 94 -9.09 9.55 -1.21
CA LYS A 94 -7.95 10.22 -1.86
C LYS A 94 -7.85 9.92 -3.36
N ILE A 95 -8.09 8.66 -3.74
CA ILE A 95 -7.98 8.23 -5.14
C ILE A 95 -9.17 8.75 -5.96
N THR A 96 -10.38 8.61 -5.42
CA THR A 96 -11.63 8.89 -6.15
C THR A 96 -12.09 10.34 -6.06
N GLY A 97 -11.60 11.11 -5.07
CA GLY A 97 -12.05 12.48 -4.81
C GLY A 97 -13.42 12.59 -4.15
N LEU A 98 -14.07 11.46 -3.84
CA LEU A 98 -15.36 11.44 -3.15
C LEU A 98 -15.25 12.02 -1.73
N SER A 99 -16.29 12.72 -1.30
CA SER A 99 -16.47 13.05 0.11
C SER A 99 -16.87 11.82 0.93
N LYS A 100 -16.62 11.89 2.25
CA LYS A 100 -17.01 10.81 3.17
C LYS A 100 -18.53 10.49 3.11
N PRO A 101 -19.44 11.47 3.07
CA PRO A 101 -20.87 11.21 2.92
C PRO A 101 -21.23 10.51 1.60
N GLU A 102 -20.69 10.97 0.47
CA GLU A 102 -20.94 10.37 -0.85
C GLU A 102 -20.48 8.91 -0.89
N TYR A 103 -19.25 8.64 -0.44
CA TYR A 103 -18.77 7.26 -0.32
C TYR A 103 -19.70 6.40 0.54
N TYR A 104 -20.14 6.90 1.69
CA TYR A 104 -20.97 6.10 2.58
C TYR A 104 -22.33 5.78 1.95
N ARG A 105 -22.99 6.78 1.36
CA ARG A 105 -24.32 6.64 0.74
C ARG A 105 -24.33 5.66 -0.43
N HIS A 106 -23.30 5.71 -1.29
CA HIS A 106 -23.29 4.96 -2.55
C HIS A 106 -22.51 3.65 -2.48
N VAL A 107 -21.48 3.58 -1.63
CA VAL A 107 -20.55 2.43 -1.58
C VAL A 107 -20.55 1.80 -0.20
N GLY A 108 -20.30 2.57 0.86
CA GLY A 108 -20.16 2.05 2.22
C GLY A 108 -21.35 1.21 2.70
N VAL A 109 -22.57 1.60 2.34
CA VAL A 109 -23.80 0.84 2.65
C VAL A 109 -23.81 -0.57 2.08
N LEU A 110 -23.23 -0.78 0.88
CA LEU A 110 -23.18 -2.08 0.19
C LEU A 110 -22.26 -3.09 0.89
N PHE A 111 -21.48 -2.60 1.85
CA PHE A 111 -20.37 -3.30 2.47
C PHE A 111 -20.56 -3.43 4.01
N ARG A 112 -21.74 -3.09 4.55
CA ARG A 112 -22.01 -3.13 6.01
C ARG A 112 -21.94 -4.53 6.63
N ASN A 113 -22.39 -5.55 5.90
CA ASN A 113 -22.38 -6.95 6.36
C ASN A 113 -21.11 -7.69 5.90
N THR A 114 -20.19 -6.95 5.27
CA THR A 114 -18.84 -7.37 4.90
C THR A 114 -17.96 -7.73 6.08
N GLY A 115 -17.73 -9.00 6.42
CA GLY A 115 -16.66 -9.35 7.36
C GLY A 115 -15.30 -8.74 6.93
N TYR A 116 -14.44 -8.48 7.92
CA TYR A 116 -13.10 -7.88 7.86
C TYR A 116 -12.54 -7.62 6.45
N TYR A 117 -12.52 -6.36 6.03
CA TYR A 117 -11.88 -5.96 4.79
C TYR A 117 -10.37 -5.92 4.97
N GLY A 118 -9.65 -6.48 4.00
CA GLY A 118 -8.21 -6.29 3.89
C GLY A 118 -7.84 -4.83 4.07
N GLN A 119 -6.65 -4.62 4.63
CA GLN A 119 -6.09 -3.29 4.85
C GLN A 119 -4.92 -3.08 3.88
N LEU A 120 -5.19 -3.21 2.58
CA LEU A 120 -4.15 -3.07 1.55
C LEU A 120 -3.46 -1.72 1.70
N ARG A 121 -2.13 -1.76 1.66
CA ARG A 121 -1.34 -0.55 1.53
C ARG A 121 -1.54 -0.03 0.11
N ILE A 122 -1.60 1.30 -0.02
CA ILE A 122 -1.80 1.95 -1.32
C ILE A 122 -0.77 1.52 -2.38
N THR A 123 0.46 1.20 -1.95
CA THR A 123 1.53 0.71 -2.84
C THR A 123 1.27 -0.66 -3.45
N ASP A 124 0.37 -1.44 -2.86
CA ASP A 124 0.08 -2.82 -3.23
C ASP A 124 -1.22 -2.91 -4.05
N VAL A 125 -2.07 -1.87 -4.00
CA VAL A 125 -3.38 -1.81 -4.67
C VAL A 125 -3.29 -2.04 -6.17
N GLU A 126 -2.33 -1.42 -6.87
CA GLU A 126 -2.18 -1.60 -8.32
C GLU A 126 -1.84 -3.05 -8.68
N ALA A 127 -0.99 -3.71 -7.89
CA ALA A 127 -0.62 -5.11 -8.13
C ALA A 127 -1.83 -6.03 -7.99
N VAL A 128 -2.67 -5.80 -6.97
CA VAL A 128 -3.92 -6.55 -6.77
C VAL A 128 -4.90 -6.28 -7.91
N LEU A 129 -5.09 -5.02 -8.31
CA LEU A 129 -5.94 -4.67 -9.46
C LEU A 129 -5.53 -5.43 -10.73
N ARG A 130 -4.23 -5.62 -10.98
CA ARG A 130 -3.74 -6.38 -12.14
C ARG A 130 -3.98 -7.88 -12.06
N GLN A 131 -4.14 -8.43 -10.85
CA GLN A 131 -4.38 -9.87 -10.63
C GLN A 131 -5.86 -10.23 -10.63
N GLU A 132 -6.72 -9.27 -10.28
CA GLU A 132 -8.17 -9.46 -10.19
C GLU A 132 -8.85 -9.45 -11.57
N LYS A 133 -9.96 -10.21 -11.68
CA LYS A 133 -10.85 -10.17 -12.86
C LYS A 133 -11.75 -8.93 -12.79
N ILE A 134 -11.17 -7.76 -13.07
CA ILE A 134 -11.87 -6.48 -12.91
C ILE A 134 -13.15 -6.38 -13.73
N SER A 135 -13.24 -7.05 -14.88
CA SER A 135 -14.49 -7.09 -15.67
C SER A 135 -15.69 -7.60 -14.86
N ASP A 136 -15.47 -8.60 -13.99
CA ASP A 136 -16.53 -9.20 -13.19
C ASP A 136 -16.89 -8.30 -12.01
N ILE A 137 -15.88 -7.69 -11.38
CA ILE A 137 -16.07 -6.71 -10.31
C ILE A 137 -16.78 -5.46 -10.84
N LEU A 138 -16.47 -5.02 -12.05
CA LEU A 138 -17.10 -3.86 -12.69
C LEU A 138 -18.57 -4.13 -13.04
N LYS A 139 -18.89 -5.34 -13.52
CA LYS A 139 -20.29 -5.76 -13.74
C LYS A 139 -21.08 -5.74 -12.43
N ASP A 140 -20.50 -6.26 -11.35
CA ASP A 140 -21.11 -6.22 -10.01
C ASP A 140 -21.25 -4.79 -9.47
N ALA A 141 -20.25 -3.94 -9.73
CA ALA A 141 -20.30 -2.52 -9.37
C ALA A 141 -21.44 -1.81 -10.09
N ASN A 142 -21.56 -1.99 -11.40
CA ASN A 142 -22.59 -1.35 -12.23
C ASN A 142 -24.01 -1.84 -11.91
N SER A 143 -24.19 -3.07 -11.44
CA SER A 143 -25.50 -3.57 -11.04
C SER A 143 -25.96 -3.00 -9.69
N LYS A 144 -25.01 -2.66 -8.81
CA LYS A 144 -25.27 -2.16 -7.44
C LYS A 144 -25.27 -0.65 -7.33
N ILE A 145 -24.45 0.03 -8.13
CA ILE A 145 -24.36 1.48 -8.17
C ILE A 145 -25.30 1.99 -9.26
N LYS A 146 -26.53 2.30 -8.87
CA LYS A 146 -27.42 3.11 -9.72
C LYS A 146 -26.98 4.56 -9.61
N GLY A 147 -26.83 5.22 -10.78
CA GLY A 147 -26.62 6.66 -10.87
C GLY A 147 -27.72 7.43 -10.18
#